data_AF-A0A401TJD3-F1
#
_entry.id   AF-A0A401TJD3-F1
#
_cell.length_a   1.000
_cell.length_b   1.000
_cell.length_c   1.000
_cell.angle_alpha   90.00
_cell.angle_beta   90.00
_cell.angle_gamma   90.00
#
_symmetry.space_group_name_H-M   'P 1'
#
loop_
_entity.id
_entity.type
_entity.pdbx_description
1 polymer ?
#
loop_
_entity_poly.entity_id
_entity_poly.type
_entity_poly.pdbx_seq_one_letter_code
_entity_poly.pdbx_strand_id
1 'polypeptide(L)'
;MAPLPGVIQIQGDITKVSTAQEIIKHFEGHAADLVVCDGAPDVTGLHDIDEYIQAQLLLAVSIVRNPRPHHHREHSDSTTFVQ
;
A
#
# COMPACT_ATOMS: atom_id res chain seq x y z
N MET A 1 1.88 -13.31 8.36
CA MET A 1 2.82 -13.90 7.38
C MET A 1 4.15 -14.17 8.07
N ALA A 2 4.92 -15.18 7.65
CA ALA A 2 6.26 -15.41 8.19
C ALA A 2 7.27 -14.43 7.57
N PRO A 3 8.33 -14.00 8.28
CA PRO A 3 9.28 -13.03 7.75
C PRO A 3 10.00 -13.52 6.47
N LEU A 4 10.00 -12.70 5.42
CA LEU A 4 10.73 -12.89 4.18
C LEU A 4 12.09 -12.15 4.21
N PRO A 5 13.21 -12.81 3.86
CA PRO A 5 14.51 -12.15 3.75
C PRO A 5 14.51 -11.01 2.73
N GLY A 6 15.12 -9.87 3.09
CA GLY A 6 15.19 -8.70 2.21
C GLY A 6 13.90 -7.88 2.10
N VAL A 7 12.84 -8.26 2.82
CA VAL A 7 11.55 -7.55 2.82
C VAL A 7 11.27 -6.96 4.19
N ILE A 8 11.11 -5.64 4.24
CA ILE A 8 10.57 -4.96 5.42
C ILE A 8 9.07 -5.26 5.46
N GLN A 9 8.62 -5.96 6.50
CA GLN A 9 7.22 -6.28 6.71
C GLN A 9 6.67 -5.47 7.88
N ILE A 10 5.60 -4.73 7.60
CA ILE A 10 4.86 -3.96 8.60
C ILE A 10 3.50 -4.64 8.73
N GLN A 11 3.19 -5.18 9.90
CA GLN A 11 1.87 -5.74 10.18
C GLN A 11 1.01 -4.64 10.81
N GLY A 12 0.10 -4.08 10.01
CA GLY A 12 -0.77 -2.98 10.45
C GLY A 12 -2.14 -3.03 9.79
N ASP A 13 -3.02 -2.15 10.23
CA ASP A 13 -4.31 -1.93 9.59
C ASP A 13 -4.13 -0.81 8.57
N ILE A 14 -4.33 -1.13 7.29
CA ILE A 14 -4.11 -0.20 6.17
C ILE A 14 -4.99 1.06 6.25
N THR A 15 -6.09 1.02 7.00
CA THR A 15 -6.99 2.16 7.19
C THR A 15 -6.49 3.14 8.25
N LYS A 16 -5.48 2.76 9.05
CA LYS A 16 -4.95 3.59 10.14
C LYS A 16 -3.83 4.50 9.65
N VAL A 17 -3.94 5.77 10.00
CA VAL A 17 -2.90 6.78 9.77
C VAL A 17 -1.56 6.37 10.37
N SER A 18 -1.55 5.69 11.52
CA SER A 18 -0.33 5.21 12.17
C SER A 18 0.46 4.25 11.28
N THR A 19 -0.23 3.37 10.56
CA THR A 19 0.40 2.41 9.64
C THR A 19 0.96 3.12 8.41
N ALA A 20 0.23 4.10 7.87
CA ALA A 20 0.76 4.93 6.77
C ALA A 20 2.02 5.71 7.19
N GLN A 21 2.05 6.28 8.40
CA GLN A 21 3.21 6.99 8.94
C GLN A 21 4.43 6.08 9.13
N GLU A 22 4.22 4.84 9.58
CA GLU A 22 5.28 3.85 9.72
C GLU A 22 5.89 3.51 8.36
N ILE A 23 5.05 3.28 7.35
CA ILE A 23 5.49 3.05 5.96
C ILE A 23 6.33 4.24 5.48
N ILE A 24 5.81 5.47 5.59
CA ILE A 24 6.51 6.69 5.12
C ILE A 24 7.88 6.86 5.80
N LYS A 25 8.00 6.51 7.08
CA LYS A 25 9.25 6.58 7.82
C LYS A 25 10.33 5.66 7.23
N HIS A 26 9.96 4.48 6.75
CA HIS A 26 10.89 3.55 6.11
C HIS A 26 11.40 4.03 4.75
N PHE A 27 10.64 4.88 4.06
CA PHE A 27 11.08 5.54 2.83
C PHE A 27 11.77 6.90 3.08
N GLU A 28 12.00 7.26 4.35
CA GLU A 28 12.65 8.52 4.74
C GLU A 28 11.94 9.75 4.14
N GLY A 29 10.61 9.69 3.98
CA GLY A 29 9.81 10.75 3.37
C GLY A 29 9.79 10.75 1.84
N HIS A 30 10.56 9.89 1.16
CA HIS A 30 10.49 9.71 -0.28
C HIS A 30 9.21 8.96 -0.68
N ALA A 31 8.74 9.21 -1.90
CA ALA A 31 7.64 8.45 -2.48
C ALA A 31 8.15 7.11 -3.02
N ALA A 32 7.39 6.04 -2.81
CA ALA A 32 7.66 4.75 -3.45
C ALA A 32 7.52 4.86 -4.98
N ASP A 33 8.39 4.16 -5.71
CA ASP A 33 8.30 4.07 -7.17
C ASP A 33 7.09 3.27 -7.66
N LEU A 34 6.76 2.21 -6.92
CA LEU A 34 5.66 1.30 -7.20
C LEU A 34 4.98 0.89 -5.89
N VAL A 35 3.65 0.93 -5.90
CA VAL A 35 2.80 0.38 -4.83
C VAL A 35 1.89 -0.65 -5.49
N VAL A 36 1.92 -1.88 -4.98
CA VAL A 36 1.07 -2.99 -5.43
C VAL A 36 0.10 -3.33 -4.31
N CYS A 37 -1.16 -3.59 -4.65
CA CYS A 37 -2.18 -4.07 -3.71
C CYS A 37 -2.75 -5.37 -4.28
N ASP A 38 -2.62 -6.45 -3.51
CA ASP A 38 -3.24 -7.76 -3.78
C ASP A 38 -4.42 -8.03 -2.82
N GLY A 39 -4.91 -6.97 -2.16
CA GLY A 39 -6.06 -7.09 -1.27
C GLY A 39 -7.32 -7.39 -2.07
N ALA A 40 -8.02 -8.44 -1.68
CA ALA A 40 -9.34 -8.79 -2.18
C ALA A 40 -10.28 -9.01 -0.98
N PRO A 41 -11.54 -8.52 -1.04
CA PRO A 41 -12.52 -8.84 -0.02
C PRO A 41 -12.98 -10.30 -0.11
N ASP A 42 -13.61 -10.80 0.94
CA ASP A 42 -14.31 -12.08 0.88
C ASP A 42 -15.41 -12.02 -0.18
N VAL A 43 -15.41 -12.99 -1.10
CA VAL A 43 -16.38 -13.07 -2.19
C VAL A 43 -17.68 -13.63 -1.65
N THR A 44 -18.74 -12.83 -1.71
CA THR A 44 -20.08 -13.24 -1.26
C THR A 44 -20.84 -14.02 -2.34
N GLY A 45 -20.41 -13.91 -3.60
CA GLY A 45 -21.10 -14.48 -4.76
C GLY A 45 -22.18 -13.55 -5.33
N LEU A 46 -22.35 -12.37 -4.73
CA LEU A 46 -23.19 -11.28 -5.23
C LEU A 46 -22.27 -10.25 -5.88
N HIS A 47 -22.06 -10.40 -7.18
CA HIS A 47 -21.04 -9.65 -7.93
C HIS A 47 -21.10 -8.13 -7.74
N ASP A 48 -22.31 -7.54 -7.71
CA ASP A 48 -22.48 -6.09 -7.53
C ASP A 48 -21.95 -5.61 -6.16
N ILE A 49 -22.16 -6.42 -5.11
CA ILE A 49 -21.71 -6.10 -3.76
C ILE A 49 -20.21 -6.34 -3.64
N ASP A 50 -19.71 -7.44 -4.20
CA ASP A 50 -18.29 -7.78 -4.18
C ASP A 50 -17.46 -6.69 -4.90
N GLU A 51 -17.94 -6.20 -6.05
CA GLU A 51 -17.32 -5.09 -6.79
C GLU A 51 -17.35 -3.79 -5.98
N TYR A 52 -18.49 -3.46 -5.34
CA TYR A 52 -18.60 -2.27 -4.51
C TYR A 52 -17.62 -2.30 -3.32
N ILE A 53 -17.51 -3.44 -2.63
CA ILE A 53 -16.60 -3.59 -1.49
C ILE A 53 -15.15 -3.52 -1.97
N GLN A 54 -14.82 -4.11 -3.12
CA GLN A 54 -13.49 -4.01 -3.70
C GLN A 54 -13.12 -2.56 -4.06
N ALA A 55 -14.07 -1.75 -4.53
CA ALA A 55 -13.84 -0.32 -4.75
C ALA A 55 -13.54 0.44 -3.44
N GLN A 56 -14.18 0.09 -2.33
CA GLN A 56 -13.88 0.68 -1.01
C GLN A 56 -12.47 0.33 -0.52
N LEU A 57 -12.00 -0.90 -0.79
CA LEU A 57 -10.63 -1.30 -0.47
C LEU A 57 -9.60 -0.47 -1.24
N LEU A 58 -9.85 -0.21 -2.52
CA LEU A 58 -8.99 0.66 -3.34
C LEU A 58 -8.94 2.10 -2.79
N LEU A 59 -10.07 2.62 -2.31
CA LEU A 59 -10.13 3.94 -1.68
C LEU A 59 -9.31 3.97 -0.39
N ALA A 60 -9.40 2.94 0.46
CA ALA A 60 -8.63 2.86 1.69
C ALA A 60 -7.11 2.91 1.45
N VAL A 61 -6.62 2.19 0.43
CA VAL A 61 -5.19 2.15 0.07
C VAL A 61 -4.65 3.51 -0.39
N SER A 62 -5.52 4.41 -0.85
CA SER A 62 -5.11 5.76 -1.27
C SER A 62 -4.47 6.58 -0.14
N ILE A 63 -4.70 6.22 1.14
CA ILE A 63 -4.14 6.90 2.31
C ILE A 63 -2.60 6.84 2.39
N VAL A 64 -1.98 5.83 1.76
CA VAL A 64 -0.52 5.64 1.76
C VAL A 64 0.17 6.50 0.70
N ARG A 65 -0.59 7.23 -0.14
CA ARG A 65 -0.02 8.05 -1.21
C ARG A 65 0.47 9.40 -0.67
N ASN A 66 1.76 9.66 -0.81
CA ASN A 66 2.34 11.01 -0.67
C ASN A 66 2.11 11.81 -1.98
N PRO A 67 1.63 13.08 -1.94
CA PRO A 67 1.52 13.91 -3.13
C PRO A 67 2.89 14.08 -3.79
N ARG A 68 3.04 13.66 -5.07
CA ARG A 68 4.31 13.81 -5.79
C ARG A 68 4.54 15.28 -6.16
N PRO A 69 5.67 15.91 -5.78
CA PRO A 69 6.08 17.17 -6.39
C PRO A 69 6.57 16.92 -7.82
N HIS A 70 6.29 17.85 -8.73
CA HIS A 70 6.70 17.79 -10.12
C HIS A 70 8.22 17.98 -10.26
N HIS A 71 9.03 16.91 -10.22
CA HIS A 71 10.43 16.99 -10.66
C HIS A 71 10.97 15.68 -11.23
N HIS A 72 11.90 15.83 -12.19
CA HIS A 72 12.57 14.78 -12.97
C HIS A 72 13.30 13.73 -12.11
N ARG A 73 13.17 12.46 -12.52
CA ARG A 73 13.69 11.23 -11.89
C ARG A 73 15.20 11.05 -12.06
N GLU A 74 15.88 10.57 -11.01
CA GLU A 74 17.07 9.69 -11.10
C GLU A 74 17.11 8.64 -9.95
N HIS A 75 17.34 7.38 -10.38
CA HIS A 75 17.94 6.19 -9.75
C HIS A 75 17.57 5.55 -8.38
N SER A 76 17.14 4.27 -8.53
CA SER A 76 17.54 2.98 -7.90
C SER A 76 17.07 2.53 -6.50
N ASP A 77 16.40 1.36 -6.56
CA ASP A 77 16.41 0.18 -5.69
C ASP A 77 15.77 0.24 -4.29
N SER A 78 14.46 -0.09 -4.22
CA SER A 78 13.90 -1.08 -3.29
C SER A 78 12.41 -1.29 -3.58
N THR A 79 12.04 -2.45 -4.12
CA THR A 79 10.63 -2.86 -4.24
C THR A 79 10.14 -3.30 -2.86
N THR A 80 9.57 -2.38 -2.09
CA THR A 80 8.92 -2.71 -0.81
C THR A 80 7.48 -3.14 -1.06
N PHE A 81 7.19 -4.40 -0.78
CA PHE A 81 5.84 -4.96 -0.86
C PHE A 81 5.12 -4.71 0.46
N VAL A 82 4.00 -3.97 0.42
CA VAL A 82 3.09 -3.81 1.55
C VAL A 82 1.92 -4.75 1.30
N GLN A 83 1.80 -5.80 2.12
CA GLN A 83 0.60 -6.66 2.20
C GLN A 83 -0.20 -6.28 3.43
#